data_AF-A0A1F3SQB6-F1
#
_entry.id   AF-A0A1F3SQB6-F1
#
_cell.length_a   1.000
_cell.length_b   1.000
_cell.length_c   1.000
_cell.angle_alpha   90.00
_cell.angle_beta   90.00
_cell.angle_gamma   90.00
#
_symmetry.space_group_name_H-M   'P 1'
#
loop_
_entity.id
_entity.type
_entity.pdbx_description
1 polymer ?
#
loop_
_entity_poly.entity_id
_entity_poly.type
_entity_poly.pdbx_seq_one_letter_code
_entity_poly.pdbx_strand_id
1 'polypeptide(L)'
;MLGYKGRFLFLCIFLSGCATYQSKVERARTLLESHDAEKAIGLLKPLAKEDGKDQLIYIFDYATALQIAGKYKESNQELMAADRMSDRKNYLSVSRFGGSLLFNEEMTQYKGEDYERLLINVMSAINYLMLRDRENALVEVRRLNEKLQYYRLEEKKEYEQNTAALYLSALLWEAEKNWDSAYIDFERTYKRDSNISYIQEDLVRSAIHAGRGDAAKKWSKEFSLGPKPEWRDKDIGELVLIYQQGWGPRKAERPRVVTPYGFVSPGFPMLQPTRTFTRRAKVEVVSEETVPVLSVEETKTIYNVQDTSIKTLEDSYGPLIAKRIAAFIAKKVAANAIDKKNEGLGAVLFFATQIADRADLRQWSTLPETIQVAKLQLKAGKYKVHIRVLFESGQYSGEDMPPIEVEIKPRDKTFLNWRSFR
;
A
#
# COMPACT_ATOMS: atom_id res chain seq x y z
N MET A 1 -4.85 63.40 37.61
CA MET A 1 -4.20 62.09 37.82
C MET A 1 -5.26 61.01 37.75
N LEU A 2 -5.20 60.13 36.75
CA LEU A 2 -5.57 58.70 36.79
C LEU A 2 -5.55 58.19 35.34
N GLY A 3 -4.36 57.77 34.89
CA GLY A 3 -4.11 57.25 33.56
C GLY A 3 -4.42 55.75 33.50
N TYR A 4 -5.29 55.36 32.58
CA TYR A 4 -5.51 53.96 32.19
C TYR A 4 -4.27 53.45 31.44
N LYS A 5 -3.42 52.66 32.11
CA LYS A 5 -2.37 51.87 31.47
C LYS A 5 -2.96 50.53 31.01
N GLY A 6 -3.50 50.49 29.80
CA GLY A 6 -3.84 49.24 29.13
C GLY A 6 -2.57 48.46 28.81
N ARG A 7 -2.33 47.35 29.51
CA ARG A 7 -1.32 46.35 29.12
C ARG A 7 -1.96 45.40 28.11
N PHE A 8 -1.79 45.69 26.82
CA PHE A 8 -1.95 44.68 25.78
C PHE A 8 -0.78 43.69 25.90
N LEU A 9 -1.05 42.52 26.48
CA LEU A 9 -0.11 41.40 26.49
C LEU A 9 -0.14 40.80 25.07
N PHE A 10 0.80 41.22 24.23
CA PHE A 10 1.02 40.62 22.91
C PHE A 10 1.61 39.22 23.13
N LEU A 11 0.75 38.19 23.14
CA LEU A 11 1.19 36.80 23.17
C LEU A 11 1.77 36.48 21.78
N CYS A 12 3.09 36.66 21.62
CA CYS A 12 3.81 36.16 20.46
C CYS A 12 3.74 34.63 20.43
N ILE A 13 2.73 34.11 19.73
CA ILE A 13 2.65 32.69 19.38
C ILE A 13 3.76 32.44 18.35
N PHE A 14 4.90 31.94 18.81
CA PHE A 14 5.90 31.33 17.94
C PHE A 14 5.23 30.14 17.24
N LEU A 15 4.78 30.35 16.00
CA LEU A 15 4.38 29.30 15.08
C LEU A 15 5.65 28.61 14.58
N SER A 16 6.33 27.86 15.44
CA SER A 16 7.21 26.80 14.99
C SER A 16 6.32 25.79 14.27
N GLY A 17 6.30 25.83 12.94
CA GLY A 17 5.59 24.85 12.15
C GLY A 17 6.10 23.47 12.54
N CYS A 18 5.28 22.69 13.24
CA CYS A 18 5.61 21.30 13.55
C CYS A 18 6.03 20.61 12.25
N ALA A 19 7.25 20.08 12.23
CA ALA A 19 7.72 19.23 11.16
C ALA A 19 6.68 18.12 10.96
N THR A 20 6.00 18.14 9.81
CA THR A 20 4.98 17.14 9.46
C THR A 20 5.65 15.77 9.35
N TYR A 21 4.90 14.69 9.54
CA TYR A 21 5.40 13.33 9.33
C TYR A 21 6.13 13.20 7.97
N GLN A 22 5.58 13.80 6.92
CA GLN A 22 6.18 13.85 5.57
C GLN A 22 7.63 14.38 5.58
N SER A 23 7.92 15.44 6.34
CA SER A 23 9.26 16.00 6.44
C SER A 23 10.25 15.12 7.21
N LYS A 24 9.76 14.30 8.15
CA LYS A 24 10.59 13.40 8.96
C LYS A 24 11.09 12.18 8.18
N VAL A 25 10.29 11.67 7.24
CA VAL A 25 10.63 10.47 6.46
C VAL A 25 11.31 10.79 5.13
N GLU A 26 11.34 12.06 4.70
CA GLU A 26 11.88 12.47 3.41
C GLU A 26 13.33 12.02 3.20
N ARG A 27 14.17 12.19 4.22
CA ARG A 27 15.58 11.78 4.14
C ARG A 27 15.73 10.26 3.95
N ALA A 28 14.88 9.46 4.60
CA ALA A 28 14.89 8.01 4.42
C ALA A 28 14.45 7.63 3.00
N ARG A 29 13.45 8.30 2.44
CA ARG A 29 13.02 8.09 1.05
C ARG A 29 14.11 8.39 0.04
N THR A 30 14.81 9.52 0.19
CA THR A 30 15.96 9.85 -0.68
C THR A 30 17.05 8.78 -0.61
N LEU A 31 17.30 8.22 0.58
CA LEU A 31 18.28 7.14 0.76
C LEU A 31 17.83 5.85 0.07
N LEU A 32 16.54 5.50 0.12
CA LEU A 32 15.98 4.34 -0.60
C LEU A 32 16.12 4.51 -2.13
N GLU A 33 15.82 5.70 -2.65
CA GLU A 33 15.98 6.03 -4.07
C GLU A 33 17.45 5.97 -4.54
N SER A 34 18.40 6.25 -3.64
CA SER A 34 19.83 6.11 -3.91
C SER A 34 20.39 4.71 -3.60
N HIS A 35 19.53 3.70 -3.43
CA HIS A 35 19.89 2.32 -3.07
C HIS A 35 20.67 2.16 -1.75
N ASP A 36 20.50 3.09 -0.80
CA ASP A 36 21.16 3.08 0.51
C ASP A 36 20.16 2.69 1.62
N ALA A 37 19.58 1.50 1.46
CA ALA A 37 18.52 1.01 2.36
C ALA A 37 18.99 0.84 3.81
N GLU A 38 20.27 0.49 4.03
CA GLU A 38 20.82 0.34 5.38
C GLU A 38 20.84 1.66 6.16
N LYS A 39 21.17 2.79 5.52
CA LYS A 39 21.06 4.10 6.18
C LYS A 39 19.61 4.50 6.40
N ALA A 40 18.71 4.20 5.45
CA ALA A 40 17.28 4.45 5.64
C ALA A 40 16.72 3.67 6.85
N ILE A 41 17.09 2.39 7.01
CA ILE A 41 16.80 1.55 8.19
C ILE A 41 17.31 2.23 9.46
N GLY A 42 18.55 2.73 9.46
CA GLY A 42 19.13 3.44 10.60
C GLY A 42 18.34 4.68 11.05
N LEU A 43 17.77 5.43 10.10
CA LEU A 43 16.93 6.60 10.40
C LEU A 43 15.52 6.23 10.88
N LEU A 44 14.91 5.19 10.28
CA LEU A 44 13.52 4.82 10.54
C LEU A 44 13.36 3.96 11.80
N LYS A 45 14.33 3.11 12.12
CA LYS A 45 14.29 2.22 13.29
C LYS A 45 13.97 2.93 14.61
N PRO A 46 14.67 4.00 15.04
CA PRO A 46 14.36 4.66 16.31
C PRO A 46 12.92 5.18 16.34
N LEU A 47 12.43 5.75 15.23
CA LEU A 47 11.07 6.26 15.12
C LEU A 47 10.01 5.14 15.18
N ALA A 48 10.30 3.99 14.56
CA ALA A 48 9.43 2.82 14.59
C ALA A 48 9.40 2.10 15.95
N LYS A 49 10.44 2.29 16.78
CA LYS A 49 10.53 1.70 18.13
C LYS A 49 10.11 2.64 19.24
N GLU A 50 9.92 3.93 18.96
CA GLU A 50 9.38 4.89 19.90
C GLU A 50 7.88 4.66 20.08
N ASP A 51 7.46 4.32 21.31
CA ASP A 51 6.06 4.18 21.64
C ASP A 51 5.35 5.54 21.56
N GLY A 52 4.24 5.59 20.82
CA GLY A 52 3.48 6.82 20.70
C GLY A 52 2.45 6.81 19.58
N LYS A 53 1.77 7.95 19.45
CA LYS A 53 0.67 8.14 18.49
C LYS A 53 1.06 7.91 17.03
N ASP A 54 2.34 8.05 16.71
CA ASP A 54 2.86 7.95 15.34
C ASP A 54 3.66 6.66 15.10
N GLN A 55 3.80 5.79 16.10
CA GLN A 55 4.63 4.58 16.01
C GLN A 55 4.24 3.70 14.81
N LEU A 56 2.93 3.44 14.64
CA LEU A 56 2.41 2.61 13.54
C LEU A 56 2.90 3.11 12.17
N ILE A 57 2.93 4.43 11.96
CA ILE A 57 3.30 4.96 10.65
C ILE A 57 4.79 4.83 10.35
N TYR A 58 5.64 4.92 11.36
CA TYR A 58 7.06 4.66 11.18
C TYR A 58 7.38 3.17 11.03
N ILE A 59 6.61 2.28 11.67
CA ILE A 59 6.73 0.84 11.45
C ILE A 59 6.50 0.49 9.98
N PHE A 60 5.52 1.11 9.32
CA PHE A 60 5.26 0.88 7.90
C PHE A 60 6.47 1.18 7.01
N ASP A 61 7.05 2.39 7.12
CA ASP A 61 8.23 2.72 6.29
C ASP A 61 9.46 1.91 6.67
N TYR A 62 9.64 1.63 7.97
CA TYR A 62 10.73 0.82 8.46
C TYR A 62 10.66 -0.60 7.90
N ALA A 63 9.47 -1.21 7.89
CA ALA A 63 9.24 -2.52 7.30
C ALA A 63 9.53 -2.55 5.79
N THR A 64 9.13 -1.50 5.06
CA THR A 64 9.45 -1.37 3.63
C THR A 64 10.95 -1.23 3.41
N ALA A 65 11.65 -0.42 4.21
CA ALA A 65 13.11 -0.29 4.12
C ALA A 65 13.83 -1.63 4.40
N LEU A 66 13.35 -2.42 5.38
CA LEU A 66 13.84 -3.78 5.63
C LEU A 66 13.61 -4.71 4.43
N GLN A 67 12.42 -4.68 3.83
CA GLN A 67 12.13 -5.49 2.63
C GLN A 67 13.08 -5.15 1.48
N ILE A 68 13.32 -3.85 1.23
CA ILE A 68 14.22 -3.39 0.15
C ILE A 68 15.66 -3.82 0.41
N ALA A 69 16.08 -3.85 1.68
CA ALA A 69 17.39 -4.37 2.07
C ALA A 69 17.49 -5.92 2.04
N GLY A 70 16.44 -6.63 1.61
CA GLY A 70 16.40 -8.10 1.62
C GLY A 70 16.21 -8.72 3.01
N LYS A 71 15.94 -7.91 4.04
CA LYS A 71 15.68 -8.32 5.43
C LYS A 71 14.21 -8.71 5.60
N TYR A 72 13.78 -9.69 4.81
CA TYR A 72 12.37 -10.08 4.67
C TYR A 72 11.77 -10.61 5.98
N LYS A 73 12.57 -11.33 6.78
CA LYS A 73 12.12 -11.89 8.06
C LYS A 73 11.83 -10.79 9.08
N GLU A 74 12.76 -9.84 9.21
CA GLU A 74 12.61 -8.67 10.06
C GLU A 74 11.45 -7.79 9.58
N SER A 75 11.34 -7.57 8.26
CA SER A 75 10.20 -6.85 7.67
C SER A 75 8.87 -7.48 8.07
N ASN A 76 8.75 -8.81 7.99
CA ASN A 76 7.54 -9.52 8.44
C ASN A 76 7.25 -9.37 9.93
N GLN A 77 8.27 -9.36 10.79
CA GLN A 77 8.07 -9.13 12.22
C GLN A 77 7.46 -7.75 12.49
N GLU A 78 7.95 -6.72 11.80
CA GLU A 78 7.43 -5.36 11.89
C GLU A 78 6.01 -5.25 11.29
N LEU A 79 5.75 -5.86 10.12
CA LEU A 79 4.42 -5.87 9.51
C LEU A 79 3.40 -6.61 10.39
N MET A 80 3.77 -7.70 11.06
CA MET A 80 2.91 -8.36 12.04
C MET A 80 2.60 -7.47 13.25
N ALA A 81 3.57 -6.67 13.71
CA ALA A 81 3.34 -5.69 14.76
C ALA A 81 2.39 -4.57 14.29
N ALA A 82 2.63 -4.05 13.08
CA ALA A 82 1.78 -3.06 12.44
C ALA A 82 0.34 -3.58 12.28
N ASP A 83 0.18 -4.84 11.89
CA ASP A 83 -1.14 -5.46 11.72
C ASP A 83 -1.94 -5.44 13.03
N ARG A 84 -1.33 -5.91 14.12
CA ARG A 84 -1.93 -5.90 15.47
C ARG A 84 -2.27 -4.48 15.94
N MET A 85 -1.38 -3.53 15.70
CA MET A 85 -1.61 -2.12 16.06
C MET A 85 -2.69 -1.47 15.22
N SER A 86 -2.86 -1.90 13.97
CA SER A 86 -3.87 -1.36 13.05
C SER A 86 -5.26 -2.00 13.21
N ASP A 87 -5.39 -3.03 14.05
CA ASP A 87 -6.66 -3.75 14.25
C ASP A 87 -7.77 -2.80 14.73
N ARG A 88 -8.81 -2.67 13.90
CA ARG A 88 -9.94 -1.77 14.14
C ARG A 88 -10.67 -2.04 15.44
N LYS A 89 -10.70 -3.29 15.91
CA LYS A 89 -11.39 -3.66 17.16
C LYS A 89 -10.85 -2.86 18.35
N ASN A 90 -9.55 -2.54 18.33
CA ASN A 90 -8.88 -1.76 19.37
C ASN A 90 -9.29 -0.29 19.37
N TYR A 91 -9.81 0.23 18.25
CA TYR A 91 -10.14 1.65 18.10
C TYR A 91 -11.62 1.97 18.24
N LEU A 92 -12.50 1.00 17.92
CA LEU A 92 -13.95 1.15 18.11
C LEU A 92 -14.32 1.27 19.60
N SER A 93 -13.55 0.63 20.50
CA SER A 93 -13.71 0.77 21.95
C SER A 93 -13.35 2.18 22.45
N VAL A 94 -12.31 2.79 21.89
CA VAL A 94 -11.85 4.15 22.24
C VAL A 94 -12.83 5.22 21.76
N SER A 95 -13.49 5.03 20.61
CA SER A 95 -14.52 5.96 20.12
C SER A 95 -15.82 5.98 20.96
N ARG A 96 -16.04 4.99 21.83
CA ARG A 96 -17.18 5.02 22.79
C ARG A 96 -17.01 6.06 23.89
N PHE A 97 -15.77 6.54 24.13
CA PHE A 97 -15.56 7.69 24.98
C PHE A 97 -15.86 8.97 24.18
N GLY A 98 -16.93 9.67 24.53
CA GLY A 98 -17.45 10.86 23.85
C GLY A 98 -16.51 12.08 23.73
N GLY A 99 -15.23 11.96 24.10
CA GLY A 99 -14.20 13.01 23.98
C GLY A 99 -13.42 13.00 22.66
N SER A 100 -13.51 11.94 21.83
CA SER A 100 -12.68 11.82 20.62
C SER A 100 -12.94 12.91 19.56
N LEU A 101 -14.17 13.45 19.50
CA LEU A 101 -14.55 14.54 18.60
C LEU A 101 -13.94 15.90 18.99
N LEU A 102 -13.44 16.04 20.23
CA LEU A 102 -12.84 17.28 20.70
C LEU A 102 -11.38 17.44 20.25
N PHE A 103 -10.69 16.34 19.97
CA PHE A 103 -9.29 16.34 19.55
C PHE A 103 -9.15 16.41 18.02
N ASN A 104 -8.08 17.04 17.54
CA ASN A 104 -7.68 16.95 16.14
C ASN A 104 -7.21 15.51 15.84
N GLU A 105 -7.54 14.97 14.66
CA GLU A 105 -7.14 13.63 14.21
C GLU A 105 -5.61 13.42 14.29
N GLU A 106 -4.80 14.41 13.92
CA GLU A 106 -3.33 14.34 14.03
C GLU A 106 -2.85 14.19 15.50
N MET A 107 -3.65 14.64 16.47
CA MET A 107 -3.32 14.49 17.90
C MET A 107 -3.68 13.10 18.45
N THR A 108 -4.45 12.31 17.71
CA THR A 108 -4.84 10.96 18.11
C THR A 108 -3.87 9.90 17.57
N GLN A 109 -3.91 8.69 18.16
CA GLN A 109 -3.19 7.53 17.66
C GLN A 109 -3.50 7.29 16.18
N TYR A 110 -2.45 7.22 15.35
CA TYR A 110 -2.57 6.82 13.96
C TYR A 110 -3.01 5.35 13.86
N LYS A 111 -4.00 5.09 13.01
CA LYS A 111 -4.68 3.79 12.95
C LYS A 111 -4.42 3.00 11.67
N GLY A 112 -3.71 3.60 10.72
CA GLY A 112 -3.65 3.13 9.33
C GLY A 112 -4.93 3.47 8.57
N GLU A 113 -4.75 3.90 7.32
CA GLU A 113 -5.86 3.96 6.36
C GLU A 113 -6.26 2.54 5.94
N ASP A 114 -7.50 2.38 5.50
CA ASP A 114 -8.03 1.06 5.16
C ASP A 114 -7.23 0.37 4.04
N TYR A 115 -6.80 1.12 3.01
CA TYR A 115 -5.95 0.57 1.95
C TYR A 115 -4.56 0.15 2.47
N GLU A 116 -4.00 0.85 3.46
CA GLU A 116 -2.70 0.51 4.07
C GLU A 116 -2.81 -0.80 4.83
N ARG A 117 -3.87 -0.97 5.62
CA ARG A 117 -4.13 -2.20 6.39
C ARG A 117 -4.25 -3.44 5.51
N LEU A 118 -4.80 -3.28 4.31
CA LEU A 118 -4.86 -4.34 3.30
C LEU A 118 -3.47 -4.64 2.71
N LEU A 119 -2.67 -3.61 2.47
CA LEU A 119 -1.32 -3.74 1.93
C LEU A 119 -0.32 -4.37 2.91
N ILE A 120 -0.57 -4.32 4.22
CA ILE A 120 0.26 -5.04 5.21
C ILE A 120 0.43 -6.50 4.81
N ASN A 121 -0.68 -7.21 4.56
CA ASN A 121 -0.62 -8.63 4.23
C ASN A 121 -0.09 -8.91 2.82
N VAL A 122 -0.29 -7.98 1.86
CA VAL A 122 0.32 -8.09 0.53
C VAL A 122 1.84 -8.04 0.64
N MET A 123 2.37 -7.06 1.37
CA MET A 123 3.81 -6.91 1.58
C MET A 123 4.39 -8.10 2.36
N SER A 124 3.66 -8.61 3.36
CA SER A 124 4.06 -9.81 4.10
C SER A 124 4.10 -11.06 3.22
N ALA A 125 3.11 -11.26 2.35
CA ALA A 125 3.07 -12.38 1.42
C ALA A 125 4.26 -12.34 0.43
N ILE A 126 4.61 -11.15 -0.07
CA ILE A 126 5.80 -10.96 -0.93
C ILE A 126 7.08 -11.32 -0.15
N ASN A 127 7.22 -10.87 1.09
CA ASN A 127 8.37 -11.23 1.94
C ASN A 127 8.48 -12.75 2.15
N TYR A 128 7.36 -13.42 2.46
CA TYR A 128 7.36 -14.88 2.63
C TYR A 128 7.68 -15.62 1.34
N LEU A 129 7.22 -15.14 0.18
CA LEU A 129 7.65 -15.65 -1.13
C LEU A 129 9.16 -15.55 -1.31
N MET A 130 9.77 -14.44 -0.90
CA MET A 130 11.23 -14.24 -0.98
C MET A 130 12.00 -15.13 0.00
N LEU A 131 11.37 -15.53 1.11
CA LEU A 131 11.87 -16.53 2.05
C LEU A 131 11.60 -17.98 1.59
N ARG A 132 10.98 -18.18 0.43
CA ARG A 132 10.51 -19.48 -0.08
C ARG A 132 9.51 -20.18 0.86
N ASP A 133 8.81 -19.41 1.68
CA ASP A 133 7.84 -19.86 2.67
C ASP A 133 6.41 -19.66 2.13
N ARG A 134 5.98 -20.54 1.24
CA ARG A 134 4.69 -20.45 0.55
C ARG A 134 3.51 -20.66 1.51
N GLU A 135 3.69 -21.44 2.57
CA GLU A 135 2.67 -21.71 3.56
C GLU A 135 2.28 -20.42 4.30
N ASN A 136 3.28 -19.69 4.83
CA ASN A 136 3.01 -18.42 5.50
C ASN A 136 2.57 -17.32 4.52
N ALA A 137 3.04 -17.34 3.26
CA ALA A 137 2.52 -16.44 2.23
C ALA A 137 1.00 -16.65 2.01
N LEU A 138 0.53 -17.90 1.97
CA LEU A 138 -0.89 -18.24 1.87
C LEU A 138 -1.69 -17.84 3.13
N VAL A 139 -1.09 -17.92 4.32
CA VAL A 139 -1.72 -17.44 5.57
C VAL A 139 -2.01 -15.94 5.48
N GLU A 140 -1.04 -15.14 5.01
CA GLU A 140 -1.21 -13.69 4.88
C GLU A 140 -2.28 -13.33 3.85
N VAL A 141 -2.33 -14.04 2.72
CA VAL A 141 -3.39 -13.90 1.72
C VAL A 141 -4.77 -14.23 2.29
N ARG A 142 -4.90 -15.29 3.11
CA ARG A 142 -6.17 -15.63 3.77
C ARG A 142 -6.60 -14.54 4.75
N ARG A 143 -5.70 -14.03 5.58
CA ARG A 143 -5.96 -12.90 6.50
C ARG A 143 -6.43 -11.66 5.76
N LEU A 144 -5.84 -11.39 4.59
CA LEU A 144 -6.27 -10.30 3.73
C LEU A 144 -7.69 -10.49 3.20
N ASN A 145 -8.01 -11.70 2.72
CA ASN A 145 -9.35 -12.03 2.24
C ASN A 145 -10.39 -11.92 3.38
N GLU A 146 -10.06 -12.34 4.59
CA GLU A 146 -10.92 -12.16 5.78
C GLU A 146 -11.18 -10.67 6.08
N LYS A 147 -10.14 -9.82 6.00
CA LYS A 147 -10.30 -8.36 6.15
C LYS A 147 -11.21 -7.76 5.07
N LEU A 148 -11.03 -8.15 3.81
CA LEU A 148 -11.86 -7.69 2.70
C LEU A 148 -13.32 -8.10 2.89
N GLN A 149 -13.57 -9.35 3.29
CA GLN A 149 -14.92 -9.82 3.59
C GLN A 149 -15.55 -9.06 4.75
N TYR A 150 -14.81 -8.82 5.83
CA TYR A 150 -15.26 -8.01 6.96
C TYR A 150 -15.65 -6.59 6.50
N TYR A 151 -14.82 -5.91 5.71
CA TYR A 151 -15.15 -4.56 5.26
C TYR A 151 -16.37 -4.51 4.33
N ARG A 152 -16.55 -5.53 3.49
CA ARG A 152 -17.73 -5.65 2.62
C ARG A 152 -19.02 -5.87 3.41
N LEU A 153 -19.00 -6.81 4.35
CA LEU A 153 -20.21 -7.24 5.07
C LEU A 153 -20.60 -6.27 6.18
N GLU A 154 -19.63 -5.81 6.97
CA GLU A 154 -19.91 -5.05 8.20
C GLU A 154 -19.90 -3.54 7.95
N GLU A 155 -18.98 -3.04 7.12
CA GLU A 155 -18.87 -1.60 6.86
C GLU A 155 -19.66 -1.16 5.61
N LYS A 156 -20.25 -2.11 4.86
CA LYS A 156 -20.93 -1.87 3.57
C LYS A 156 -20.09 -1.00 2.62
N LYS A 157 -18.77 -1.07 2.77
CA LYS A 157 -17.85 -0.43 1.86
C LYS A 157 -17.61 -1.40 0.73
N GLU A 158 -17.80 -0.94 -0.48
CA GLU A 158 -17.27 -1.62 -1.66
C GLU A 158 -15.74 -1.45 -1.63
N TYR A 159 -15.08 -2.21 -0.73
CA TYR A 159 -13.62 -2.38 -0.73
C TYR A 159 -13.26 -3.32 -1.86
N GLU A 160 -13.34 -2.73 -3.02
CA GLU A 160 -13.49 -3.41 -4.26
C GLU A 160 -12.27 -2.96 -5.04
N GLN A 161 -11.08 -3.53 -4.84
CA GLN A 161 -9.91 -3.14 -5.66
C GLN A 161 -8.61 -3.94 -5.46
N ASN A 162 -8.36 -4.68 -4.36
CA ASN A 162 -7.04 -5.31 -4.19
C ASN A 162 -6.86 -6.60 -5.02
N THR A 163 -6.72 -6.42 -6.33
CA THR A 163 -6.41 -7.46 -7.31
C THR A 163 -5.03 -8.08 -7.09
N ALA A 164 -4.09 -7.33 -6.49
CA ALA A 164 -2.78 -7.85 -6.14
C ALA A 164 -2.90 -9.08 -5.22
N ALA A 165 -3.75 -8.98 -4.18
CA ALA A 165 -4.01 -10.07 -3.25
C ALA A 165 -4.55 -11.33 -3.92
N LEU A 166 -5.61 -11.18 -4.72
CA LEU A 166 -6.27 -12.29 -5.40
C LEU A 166 -5.34 -12.92 -6.42
N TYR A 167 -4.59 -12.11 -7.17
CA TYR A 167 -3.67 -12.61 -8.18
C TYR A 167 -2.46 -13.32 -7.55
N LEU A 168 -1.86 -12.76 -6.48
CA LEU A 168 -0.79 -13.43 -5.72
C LEU A 168 -1.30 -14.72 -5.05
N SER A 169 -2.53 -14.72 -4.52
CA SER A 169 -3.20 -15.93 -4.01
C SER A 169 -3.25 -17.01 -5.07
N ALA A 170 -3.73 -16.65 -6.27
CA ALA A 170 -3.87 -17.59 -7.37
C ALA A 170 -2.52 -18.16 -7.78
N LEU A 171 -1.48 -17.33 -7.91
CA LEU A 171 -0.12 -17.78 -8.20
C LEU A 171 0.45 -18.73 -7.12
N LEU A 172 0.16 -18.46 -5.85
CA LEU A 172 0.58 -19.31 -4.73
C LEU A 172 -0.13 -20.66 -4.75
N TRP A 173 -1.45 -20.68 -4.93
CA TRP A 173 -2.21 -21.93 -5.06
C TRP A 173 -1.75 -22.75 -6.24
N GLU A 174 -1.42 -22.08 -7.33
CA GLU A 174 -0.87 -22.71 -8.51
C GLU A 174 0.52 -23.32 -8.25
N ALA A 175 1.39 -22.62 -7.51
CA ALA A 175 2.69 -23.14 -7.08
C ALA A 175 2.54 -24.40 -6.19
N GLU A 176 1.48 -24.44 -5.37
CA GLU A 176 1.10 -25.60 -4.55
C GLU A 176 0.29 -26.66 -5.31
N LYS A 177 0.11 -26.50 -6.63
CA LYS A 177 -0.67 -27.40 -7.50
C LYS A 177 -2.13 -27.57 -7.06
N ASN A 178 -2.65 -26.62 -6.27
CA ASN A 178 -4.06 -26.52 -5.94
C ASN A 178 -4.79 -25.73 -7.03
N TRP A 179 -4.97 -26.38 -8.18
CA TRP A 179 -5.52 -25.77 -9.39
C TRP A 179 -6.96 -25.27 -9.23
N ASP A 180 -7.75 -25.90 -8.34
CA ASP A 180 -9.12 -25.48 -8.11
C ASP A 180 -9.19 -24.12 -7.42
N SER A 181 -8.45 -23.97 -6.31
CA SER A 181 -8.32 -22.68 -5.61
C SER A 181 -7.67 -21.61 -6.50
N ALA A 182 -6.65 -21.98 -7.27
CA ALA A 182 -6.00 -21.07 -8.21
C ALA A 182 -7.00 -20.55 -9.25
N TYR A 183 -7.80 -21.44 -9.86
CA TYR A 183 -8.84 -21.05 -10.82
C TYR A 183 -9.88 -20.13 -10.20
N ILE A 184 -10.35 -20.43 -8.99
CA ILE A 184 -11.35 -19.60 -8.30
C ILE A 184 -10.80 -18.17 -8.07
N ASP A 185 -9.56 -18.05 -7.62
CA ASP A 185 -8.96 -16.75 -7.34
C ASP A 185 -8.58 -15.99 -8.63
N PHE A 186 -8.15 -16.67 -9.70
CA PHE A 186 -8.01 -16.05 -11.02
C PHE A 186 -9.36 -15.58 -11.57
N GLU A 187 -10.43 -16.35 -11.40
CA GLU A 187 -11.78 -15.95 -11.84
C GLU A 187 -12.29 -14.73 -11.07
N ARG A 188 -12.07 -14.69 -9.76
CA ARG A 188 -12.37 -13.50 -8.95
C ARG A 188 -11.54 -12.30 -9.39
N THR A 189 -10.28 -12.51 -9.71
CA THR A 189 -9.39 -11.44 -10.21
C THR A 189 -9.90 -10.90 -11.54
N TYR A 190 -10.25 -11.76 -12.51
CA TYR A 190 -10.79 -11.33 -13.81
C TYR A 190 -12.13 -10.59 -13.68
N LYS A 191 -13.03 -11.09 -12.83
CA LYS A 191 -14.31 -10.41 -12.54
C LYS A 191 -14.11 -9.02 -11.92
N ARG A 192 -12.96 -8.80 -11.28
CA ARG A 192 -12.58 -7.52 -10.65
C ARG A 192 -11.92 -6.58 -11.65
N ASP A 193 -10.93 -7.07 -12.37
CA ASP A 193 -10.17 -6.34 -13.37
C ASP A 193 -9.80 -7.27 -14.52
N SER A 194 -10.51 -7.12 -15.63
CA SER A 194 -10.29 -7.90 -16.85
C SER A 194 -9.10 -7.42 -17.67
N ASN A 195 -8.48 -6.27 -17.33
CA ASN A 195 -7.36 -5.69 -18.06
C ASN A 195 -5.98 -6.22 -17.64
N ILE A 196 -5.91 -7.03 -16.57
CA ILE A 196 -4.66 -7.65 -16.13
C ILE A 196 -4.15 -8.59 -17.23
N SER A 197 -3.03 -8.24 -17.86
CA SER A 197 -2.64 -8.85 -19.15
C SER A 197 -2.47 -10.38 -19.13
N TYR A 198 -2.10 -10.97 -18.00
CA TYR A 198 -1.92 -12.42 -17.87
C TYR A 198 -3.19 -13.20 -17.50
N ILE A 199 -4.24 -12.50 -17.04
CA ILE A 199 -5.36 -13.15 -16.36
C ILE A 199 -6.13 -14.12 -17.25
N GLN A 200 -6.23 -13.80 -18.54
CA GLN A 200 -6.95 -14.60 -19.52
C GLN A 200 -6.27 -15.96 -19.75
N GLU A 201 -4.94 -15.96 -19.94
CA GLU A 201 -4.17 -17.19 -20.10
C GLU A 201 -4.17 -18.01 -18.81
N ASP A 202 -4.03 -17.34 -17.66
CA ASP A 202 -4.05 -18.00 -16.35
C ASP A 202 -5.38 -18.69 -16.10
N LEU A 203 -6.49 -18.03 -16.39
CA LEU A 203 -7.83 -18.58 -16.25
C LEU A 203 -8.05 -19.84 -17.07
N VAL A 204 -7.66 -19.79 -18.36
CA VAL A 204 -7.80 -20.94 -19.26
C VAL A 204 -6.92 -22.09 -18.76
N ARG A 205 -5.65 -21.80 -18.47
CA ARG A 205 -4.66 -22.78 -18.03
C ARG A 205 -5.05 -23.42 -16.70
N SER A 206 -5.43 -22.62 -15.70
CA SER A 206 -5.87 -23.14 -14.40
C SER A 206 -7.16 -23.94 -14.52
N ALA A 207 -8.11 -23.54 -15.37
CA ALA A 207 -9.34 -24.31 -15.61
C ALA A 207 -9.04 -25.69 -16.20
N ILE A 208 -8.09 -25.78 -17.15
CA ILE A 208 -7.63 -27.04 -17.73
C ILE A 208 -7.04 -27.94 -16.64
N HIS A 209 -6.10 -27.42 -15.84
CA HIS A 209 -5.46 -28.22 -14.79
C HIS A 209 -6.38 -28.60 -13.64
N ALA A 210 -7.39 -27.78 -13.35
CA ALA A 210 -8.42 -28.07 -12.35
C ALA A 210 -9.44 -29.12 -12.83
N GLY A 211 -9.35 -29.60 -14.08
CA GLY A 211 -10.34 -30.52 -14.66
C GLY A 211 -11.70 -29.88 -14.97
N ARG A 212 -11.76 -28.54 -15.02
CA ARG A 212 -12.99 -27.77 -15.26
C ARG A 212 -13.22 -27.59 -16.76
N GLY A 213 -13.52 -28.69 -17.45
CA GLY A 213 -13.63 -28.74 -18.92
C GLY A 213 -14.58 -27.71 -19.52
N ASP A 214 -15.75 -27.48 -18.92
CA ASP A 214 -16.72 -26.50 -19.41
C ASP A 214 -16.25 -25.06 -19.23
N ALA A 215 -15.61 -24.76 -18.09
CA ALA A 215 -15.00 -23.46 -17.85
C ALA A 215 -13.83 -23.19 -18.80
N ALA A 216 -12.97 -24.19 -19.02
CA ALA A 216 -11.88 -24.10 -19.98
C ALA A 216 -12.40 -23.81 -21.40
N LYS A 217 -13.41 -24.55 -21.86
CA LYS A 217 -14.06 -24.30 -23.17
C LYS A 217 -14.67 -22.92 -23.26
N LYS A 218 -15.36 -22.47 -22.20
CA LYS A 218 -15.95 -21.13 -22.11
C LYS A 218 -14.88 -20.04 -22.28
N TRP A 219 -13.86 -20.06 -21.42
CA TRP A 219 -12.81 -19.03 -21.42
C TRP A 219 -11.95 -19.07 -22.68
N SER A 220 -11.61 -20.26 -23.19
CA SER A 220 -10.92 -20.41 -24.47
C SER A 220 -11.69 -19.77 -25.62
N LYS A 221 -13.03 -19.93 -25.65
CA LYS A 221 -13.87 -19.29 -26.67
C LYS A 221 -13.97 -17.78 -26.45
N GLU A 222 -14.16 -17.33 -25.21
CA GLU A 222 -14.28 -15.90 -24.86
C GLU A 222 -13.02 -15.11 -25.22
N PHE A 223 -11.84 -15.67 -24.96
CA PHE A 223 -10.56 -15.01 -25.20
C PHE A 223 -9.91 -15.38 -26.53
N SER A 224 -10.52 -16.27 -27.31
CA SER A 224 -9.90 -16.86 -28.51
C SER A 224 -8.52 -17.48 -28.23
N LEU A 225 -8.38 -18.15 -27.08
CA LEU A 225 -7.14 -18.76 -26.60
C LEU A 225 -7.19 -20.30 -26.62
N GLY A 226 -6.17 -20.91 -27.24
CA GLY A 226 -5.97 -22.36 -27.23
C GLY A 226 -4.98 -22.84 -26.16
N PRO A 227 -4.95 -24.15 -25.84
CA PRO A 227 -3.94 -24.72 -24.96
C PRO A 227 -2.54 -24.59 -25.58
N LYS A 228 -1.59 -24.03 -24.83
CA LYS A 228 -0.19 -23.93 -25.27
C LYS A 228 0.63 -25.17 -24.88
N PRO A 229 1.63 -25.59 -25.66
CA PRO A 229 2.45 -26.77 -25.36
C PRO A 229 3.11 -26.71 -23.97
N GLU A 230 3.57 -25.52 -23.57
CA GLU A 230 4.32 -25.31 -22.34
C GLU A 230 3.47 -25.62 -21.09
N TRP A 231 2.14 -25.51 -21.19
CA TRP A 231 1.23 -25.78 -20.08
C TRP A 231 1.20 -27.27 -19.69
N ARG A 232 1.63 -28.16 -20.58
CA ARG A 232 1.62 -29.62 -20.34
C ARG A 232 3.02 -30.21 -20.22
N ASP A 233 4.05 -29.43 -20.52
CA ASP A 233 5.43 -29.88 -20.46
C ASP A 233 5.84 -30.13 -19.00
N LYS A 234 6.39 -31.31 -18.73
CA LYS A 234 6.81 -31.71 -17.39
C LYS A 234 8.17 -31.14 -17.01
N ASP A 235 8.95 -30.68 -17.99
CA ASP A 235 10.30 -30.17 -17.82
C ASP A 235 10.34 -28.64 -17.72
N ILE A 236 9.18 -27.98 -17.82
CA ILE A 236 9.06 -26.53 -17.71
C ILE A 236 8.69 -26.11 -16.28
N GLY A 237 9.37 -25.08 -15.79
CA GLY A 237 9.00 -24.28 -14.63
C GLY A 237 8.70 -22.84 -15.02
N GLU A 238 8.24 -22.04 -14.06
CA GLU A 238 7.94 -20.61 -14.29
C GLU A 238 8.79 -19.71 -13.40
N LEU A 239 9.44 -18.72 -14.02
CA LEU A 239 10.02 -17.58 -13.30
C LEU A 239 8.95 -16.49 -13.18
N VAL A 240 8.69 -16.04 -11.96
CA VAL A 240 7.75 -14.96 -11.66
C VAL A 240 8.49 -13.80 -11.01
N LEU A 241 8.60 -12.68 -11.70
CA LEU A 241 9.05 -11.43 -11.09
C LEU A 241 7.83 -10.68 -10.53
N ILE A 242 7.88 -10.33 -9.25
CA ILE A 242 7.02 -9.32 -8.64
C ILE A 242 7.79 -8.00 -8.65
N TYR A 243 7.25 -7.00 -9.34
CA TYR A 243 7.89 -5.71 -9.49
C TYR A 243 7.06 -4.62 -8.84
N GLN A 244 7.65 -3.95 -7.86
CA GLN A 244 7.06 -2.84 -7.12
C GLN A 244 7.59 -1.53 -7.68
N GLN A 245 6.82 -0.92 -8.57
CA GLN A 245 7.24 0.24 -9.34
C GLN A 245 6.88 1.54 -8.62
N GLY A 246 7.84 2.46 -8.56
CA GLY A 246 7.61 3.88 -8.31
C GLY A 246 7.15 4.26 -6.92
N TRP A 247 6.87 5.55 -6.71
CA TRP A 247 6.35 6.03 -5.45
C TRP A 247 4.82 6.11 -5.49
N GLY A 248 4.17 5.56 -4.46
CA GLY A 248 2.76 5.80 -4.22
C GLY A 248 2.46 7.28 -3.95
N PRO A 249 1.18 7.66 -3.87
CA PRO A 249 0.77 9.05 -3.75
C PRO A 249 1.20 9.66 -2.42
N ARG A 250 1.19 11.00 -2.35
CA ARG A 250 1.45 11.76 -1.14
C ARG A 250 0.24 12.44 -0.57
N LYS A 251 0.03 12.25 0.73
CA LYS A 251 -1.01 12.93 1.49
C LYS A 251 -0.63 14.39 1.68
N ALA A 252 -1.52 15.26 1.24
CA ALA A 252 -1.44 16.70 1.36
C ALA A 252 -2.76 17.24 1.94
N GLU A 253 -2.72 18.48 2.44
CA GLU A 253 -3.93 19.15 2.89
C GLU A 253 -4.63 19.81 1.69
N ARG A 254 -5.94 19.59 1.56
CA ARG A 254 -6.80 20.29 0.61
C ARG A 254 -6.77 21.79 0.88
N PRO A 255 -6.81 22.65 -0.15
CA PRO A 255 -6.91 24.09 0.04
C PRO A 255 -8.08 24.45 0.94
N ARG A 256 -7.80 25.27 1.96
CA ARG A 256 -8.86 25.75 2.86
C ARG A 256 -9.69 26.82 2.17
N VAL A 257 -11.00 26.78 2.40
CA VAL A 257 -11.95 27.74 1.84
C VAL A 257 -12.65 28.49 2.96
N VAL A 258 -12.98 29.76 2.73
CA VAL A 258 -13.89 30.49 3.62
C VAL A 258 -15.30 29.97 3.34
N THR A 259 -15.93 29.40 4.36
CA THR A 259 -17.30 28.87 4.25
C THR A 259 -18.31 30.01 4.09
N PRO A 260 -19.51 29.75 3.54
CA PRO A 260 -20.59 30.75 3.45
C PRO A 260 -21.00 31.36 4.81
N TYR A 261 -20.58 30.75 5.92
CA TYR A 261 -20.86 31.17 7.28
C TYR A 261 -19.72 31.99 7.92
N GLY A 262 -18.72 32.41 7.15
CA GLY A 262 -17.69 33.37 7.58
C GLY A 262 -16.52 32.76 8.36
N PHE A 263 -16.38 31.43 8.41
CA PHE A 263 -15.22 30.76 9.01
C PHE A 263 -14.43 29.92 8.00
N VAL A 264 -13.13 29.73 8.25
CA VAL A 264 -12.24 28.92 7.41
C VAL A 264 -12.54 27.43 7.61
N SER A 265 -12.63 26.67 6.52
CA SER A 265 -12.89 25.23 6.58
C SER A 265 -11.82 24.49 7.39
N PRO A 266 -12.17 23.37 8.07
CA PRO A 266 -11.19 22.47 8.65
C PRO A 266 -10.17 21.98 7.61
N GLY A 267 -9.00 21.55 8.08
CA GLY A 267 -8.02 20.88 7.23
C GLY A 267 -8.54 19.49 6.83
N PHE A 268 -8.61 19.23 5.52
CA PHE A 268 -8.99 17.92 4.99
C PHE A 268 -7.84 17.29 4.21
N PRO A 269 -7.58 15.98 4.35
CA PRO A 269 -6.56 15.32 3.57
C PRO A 269 -7.01 15.07 2.11
N MET A 270 -6.03 15.02 1.23
CA MET A 270 -6.12 14.44 -0.12
C MET A 270 -4.84 13.68 -0.43
N LEU A 271 -4.89 12.71 -1.33
CA LEU A 271 -3.73 12.05 -1.89
C LEU A 271 -3.41 12.68 -3.25
N GLN A 272 -2.16 13.08 -3.43
CA GLN A 272 -1.64 13.64 -4.67
C GLN A 272 -0.73 12.61 -5.34
N PRO A 273 -0.88 12.33 -6.64
CA PRO A 273 0.04 11.45 -7.35
C PRO A 273 1.50 11.89 -7.18
N THR A 274 2.39 10.92 -7.01
CA THR A 274 3.84 11.19 -7.03
C THR A 274 4.34 10.97 -8.45
N ARG A 275 5.22 11.85 -8.93
CA ARG A 275 5.83 11.67 -10.24
C ARG A 275 6.89 10.56 -10.16
N THR A 276 6.66 9.47 -10.88
CA THR A 276 7.65 8.43 -11.16
C THR A 276 7.98 8.44 -12.65
N PHE A 277 9.26 8.29 -13.03
CA PHE A 277 9.65 8.18 -14.44
C PHE A 277 9.73 6.73 -14.92
N THR A 278 10.10 5.80 -14.05
CA THR A 278 10.08 4.36 -14.35
C THR A 278 8.65 3.85 -14.49
N ARG A 279 8.43 2.90 -15.40
CA ARG A 279 7.11 2.40 -15.78
C ARG A 279 6.97 0.89 -15.74
N ARG A 280 7.98 0.19 -16.25
CA ARG A 280 7.98 -1.28 -16.33
C ARG A 280 9.39 -1.79 -16.09
N ALA A 281 9.53 -3.06 -15.78
CA ALA A 281 10.80 -3.76 -15.80
C ALA A 281 10.80 -4.77 -16.95
N LYS A 282 11.97 -4.94 -17.57
CA LYS A 282 12.25 -5.95 -18.58
C LYS A 282 13.09 -7.04 -17.95
N VAL A 283 12.61 -8.27 -18.02
CA VAL A 283 13.31 -9.47 -17.55
C VAL A 283 13.99 -10.12 -18.73
N GLU A 284 15.31 -10.28 -18.66
CA GLU A 284 16.13 -10.95 -19.67
C GLU A 284 16.80 -12.17 -19.03
N VAL A 285 16.55 -13.35 -19.59
CA VAL A 285 17.06 -14.63 -19.09
C VAL A 285 18.18 -15.11 -20.02
N VAL A 286 19.34 -15.42 -19.44
CA VAL A 286 20.53 -15.90 -20.16
C VAL A 286 20.92 -17.28 -19.59
N SER A 287 21.30 -18.23 -20.46
CA SER A 287 21.87 -19.52 -20.04
C SER A 287 23.38 -19.39 -19.83
N GLU A 288 23.93 -20.15 -18.89
CA GLU A 288 25.39 -20.25 -18.67
C GLU A 288 26.12 -20.78 -19.92
N GLU A 289 25.47 -21.58 -20.76
CA GLU A 289 26.14 -22.36 -21.81
C GLU A 289 26.18 -21.67 -23.18
N THR A 290 25.44 -20.58 -23.41
CA THR A 290 25.47 -19.80 -24.67
C THR A 290 25.01 -18.35 -24.46
N VAL A 291 25.66 -17.41 -25.14
CA VAL A 291 25.49 -15.96 -24.96
C VAL A 291 24.20 -15.31 -25.56
N PRO A 292 23.27 -15.97 -26.30
CA PRO A 292 22.02 -15.28 -26.64
C PRO A 292 21.04 -15.23 -25.46
N VAL A 293 20.33 -14.11 -25.35
CA VAL A 293 19.16 -13.98 -24.46
C VAL A 293 18.13 -15.03 -24.87
N LEU A 294 17.79 -15.93 -23.95
CA LEU A 294 16.88 -17.05 -24.20
C LEU A 294 15.42 -16.63 -24.17
N SER A 295 15.07 -15.70 -23.28
CA SER A 295 13.71 -15.24 -23.09
C SER A 295 13.68 -13.82 -22.56
N VAL A 296 12.69 -13.05 -22.99
CA VAL A 296 12.46 -11.66 -22.62
C VAL A 296 11.00 -11.45 -22.32
N GLU A 297 10.69 -10.80 -21.20
CA GLU A 297 9.32 -10.40 -20.84
C GLU A 297 9.30 -9.03 -20.16
N GLU A 298 8.23 -8.27 -20.35
CA GLU A 298 8.01 -7.00 -19.64
C GLU A 298 6.95 -7.17 -18.55
N THR A 299 7.14 -6.46 -17.44
CA THR A 299 6.18 -6.48 -16.35
C THR A 299 4.84 -5.86 -16.77
N LYS A 300 3.75 -6.42 -16.27
CA LYS A 300 2.37 -5.98 -16.47
C LYS A 300 1.74 -5.68 -15.12
N THR A 301 1.06 -4.55 -15.01
CA THR A 301 0.39 -4.14 -13.77
C THR A 301 -0.69 -5.14 -13.37
N ILE A 302 -0.63 -5.60 -12.13
CA ILE A 302 -1.70 -6.40 -11.50
C ILE A 302 -2.49 -5.58 -10.49
N TYR A 303 -1.94 -4.46 -9.99
CA TYR A 303 -2.60 -3.59 -9.04
C TYR A 303 -2.01 -2.18 -9.07
N ASN A 304 -2.87 -1.17 -9.14
CA ASN A 304 -2.48 0.24 -9.03
C ASN A 304 -2.78 0.74 -7.60
N VAL A 305 -1.74 0.88 -6.79
CA VAL A 305 -1.83 1.33 -5.41
C VAL A 305 -2.25 2.80 -5.36
N GLN A 306 -1.72 3.62 -6.28
CA GLN A 306 -2.00 5.04 -6.33
C GLN A 306 -3.47 5.33 -6.61
N ASP A 307 -4.00 4.80 -7.70
CA ASP A 307 -5.39 5.05 -8.09
C ASP A 307 -6.35 4.50 -7.03
N THR A 308 -6.06 3.29 -6.53
CA THR A 308 -6.89 2.66 -5.50
C THR A 308 -6.91 3.45 -4.20
N SER A 309 -5.75 3.93 -3.73
CA SER A 309 -5.66 4.69 -2.47
C SER A 309 -6.30 6.08 -2.60
N ILE A 310 -6.11 6.77 -3.73
CA ILE A 310 -6.78 8.05 -4.02
C ILE A 310 -8.29 7.85 -3.99
N LYS A 311 -8.80 6.90 -4.76
CA LYS A 311 -10.24 6.60 -4.81
C LYS A 311 -10.79 6.23 -3.43
N THR A 312 -10.10 5.37 -2.69
CA THR A 312 -10.51 4.98 -1.33
C THR A 312 -10.63 6.18 -0.38
N LEU A 313 -9.68 7.12 -0.43
CA LEU A 313 -9.71 8.32 0.39
C LEU A 313 -10.83 9.28 -0.06
N GLU A 314 -11.06 9.41 -1.37
CA GLU A 314 -12.13 10.24 -1.93
C GLU A 314 -13.53 9.70 -1.58
N ASP A 315 -13.74 8.39 -1.68
CA ASP A 315 -15.00 7.74 -1.26
C ASP A 315 -15.29 7.95 0.23
N SER A 316 -14.23 8.13 1.04
CA SER A 316 -14.33 8.41 2.48
C SER A 316 -14.55 9.90 2.80
N TYR A 317 -14.51 10.79 1.80
CA TYR A 317 -14.54 12.25 2.01
C TYR A 317 -15.88 12.76 2.54
N GLY A 318 -16.99 12.26 2.02
CA GLY A 318 -18.35 12.63 2.48
C GLY A 318 -18.57 12.33 3.97
N PRO A 319 -18.37 11.07 4.42
CA PRO A 319 -18.41 10.71 5.83
C PRO A 319 -17.46 11.55 6.70
N LEU A 320 -16.27 11.90 6.19
CA LEU A 320 -15.32 12.75 6.89
C LEU A 320 -15.86 14.18 7.10
N ILE A 321 -16.48 14.79 6.08
CA ILE A 321 -17.14 16.10 6.22
C ILE A 321 -18.21 16.04 7.32
N ALA A 322 -19.09 15.04 7.28
CA ALA A 322 -20.15 14.88 8.28
C ALA A 322 -19.57 14.77 9.70
N LYS A 323 -18.51 13.97 9.88
CA LYS A 323 -17.79 13.85 11.15
C LYS A 323 -17.20 15.18 11.62
N ARG A 324 -16.62 15.99 10.71
CA ARG A 324 -16.05 17.30 11.04
C ARG A 324 -17.12 18.31 11.43
N ILE A 325 -18.29 18.29 10.80
CA ILE A 325 -19.44 19.12 11.20
C ILE A 325 -19.92 18.73 12.61
N ALA A 326 -20.05 17.42 12.90
CA ALA A 326 -20.42 16.96 14.23
C ALA A 326 -19.39 17.37 15.29
N ALA A 327 -18.10 17.25 14.99
CA ALA A 327 -17.01 17.71 15.86
C ALA A 327 -17.06 19.22 16.13
N PHE A 328 -17.34 20.02 15.10
CA PHE A 328 -17.53 21.46 15.25
C PHE A 328 -18.68 21.80 16.21
N ILE A 329 -19.84 21.16 16.03
CA ILE A 329 -21.00 21.35 16.90
C ILE A 329 -20.66 20.96 18.34
N ALA A 330 -20.01 19.80 18.55
CA ALA A 330 -19.59 19.35 19.87
C ALA A 330 -18.61 20.33 20.55
N LYS A 331 -17.59 20.79 19.82
CA LYS A 331 -16.63 21.80 20.31
C LYS A 331 -17.33 23.11 20.68
N LYS A 332 -18.32 23.54 19.89
CA LYS A 332 -19.11 24.75 20.17
C LYS A 332 -19.99 24.60 21.43
N VAL A 333 -20.63 23.44 21.61
CA VAL A 333 -21.42 23.15 22.82
C VAL A 333 -20.52 23.15 24.06
N ALA A 334 -19.35 22.50 23.98
CA ALA A 334 -18.37 22.49 25.06
C ALA A 334 -17.86 23.90 25.39
N ALA A 335 -17.55 24.72 24.37
CA ALA A 335 -17.15 26.11 24.53
C ALA A 335 -18.23 26.94 25.25
N ASN A 336 -19.49 26.84 24.83
CA ASN A 336 -20.60 27.54 25.49
C ASN A 336 -20.77 27.13 26.96
N ALA A 337 -20.50 25.86 27.30
CA ALA A 337 -20.54 25.40 28.69
C ALA A 337 -19.41 25.99 29.54
N ILE A 338 -18.24 26.25 28.94
CA ILE A 338 -17.11 26.94 29.58
C ILE A 338 -17.41 28.44 29.75
N ASP A 339 -17.99 29.08 28.73
CA ASP A 339 -18.37 30.51 28.78
C ASP A 339 -19.36 30.82 29.91
N LYS A 340 -20.25 29.88 30.25
CA LYS A 340 -21.14 30.00 31.42
C LYS A 340 -20.40 30.14 32.76
N LYS A 341 -19.15 29.66 32.84
CA LYS A 341 -18.31 29.72 34.04
C LYS A 341 -17.28 30.84 33.99
N ASN A 342 -16.80 31.19 32.80
CA ASN A 342 -15.81 32.23 32.59
C ASN A 342 -16.04 32.90 31.23
N GLU A 343 -16.60 34.11 31.27
CA GLU A 343 -17.06 34.84 30.09
C GLU A 343 -15.92 35.05 29.08
N GLY A 344 -16.13 34.62 27.84
CA GLY A 344 -15.19 34.78 26.73
C GLY A 344 -14.10 33.71 26.66
N LEU A 345 -13.85 32.92 27.72
CA LEU A 345 -12.86 31.85 27.70
C LEU A 345 -13.26 30.71 26.74
N GLY A 346 -14.55 30.37 26.69
CA GLY A 346 -15.09 29.38 25.77
C GLY A 346 -14.91 29.81 24.31
N ALA A 347 -15.21 31.07 24.00
CA ALA A 347 -14.97 31.63 22.67
C ALA A 347 -13.48 31.56 22.27
N VAL A 348 -12.56 31.96 23.15
CA VAL A 348 -11.10 31.88 22.90
C VAL A 348 -10.66 30.44 22.66
N LEU A 349 -11.09 29.49 23.50
CA LEU A 349 -10.75 28.07 23.34
C LEU A 349 -11.32 27.50 22.05
N PHE A 350 -12.55 27.85 21.70
CA PHE A 350 -13.18 27.41 20.46
C PHE A 350 -12.37 27.85 19.24
N PHE A 351 -12.02 29.14 19.13
CA PHE A 351 -11.20 29.63 18.01
C PHE A 351 -9.81 29.01 17.98
N ALA A 352 -9.18 28.82 19.14
CA ALA A 352 -7.91 28.11 19.23
C ALA A 352 -8.01 26.68 18.68
N THR A 353 -9.11 25.96 18.96
CA THR A 353 -9.31 24.60 18.42
C THR A 353 -9.50 24.56 16.91
N GLN A 354 -10.02 25.63 16.29
CA GLN A 354 -10.17 25.71 14.83
C GLN A 354 -8.83 25.99 14.14
N ILE A 355 -8.00 26.84 14.73
CA ILE A 355 -6.63 27.11 14.26
C ILE A 355 -5.76 25.86 14.37
N ALA A 356 -5.94 25.09 15.45
CA ALA A 356 -5.22 23.84 15.66
C ALA A 356 -5.76 22.68 14.80
N ASP A 357 -6.89 22.84 14.10
CA ASP A 357 -7.49 21.77 13.30
C ASP A 357 -6.81 21.63 11.94
N ARG A 358 -5.96 20.62 11.81
CA ARG A 358 -5.13 20.32 10.62
C ARG A 358 -5.51 18.96 10.05
N ALA A 359 -5.24 18.78 8.75
CA ALA A 359 -5.40 17.46 8.16
C ALA A 359 -4.38 16.48 8.75
N ASP A 360 -4.80 15.25 9.01
CA ASP A 360 -3.86 14.19 9.33
C ASP A 360 -3.11 13.76 8.06
N LEU A 361 -1.84 14.18 7.95
CA LEU A 361 -0.96 13.90 6.82
C LEU A 361 -0.08 12.67 7.02
N ARG A 362 -0.31 11.88 8.09
CA ARG A 362 0.33 10.57 8.26
C ARG A 362 -0.22 9.61 7.21
N GLN A 363 0.68 8.87 6.57
CA GLN A 363 0.41 7.86 5.53
C GLN A 363 1.62 6.94 5.40
N TRP A 364 1.46 5.72 4.91
CA TRP A 364 2.57 4.84 4.56
C TRP A 364 3.29 5.41 3.32
N SER A 365 4.38 6.14 3.55
CA SER A 365 5.01 7.00 2.54
C SER A 365 5.83 6.25 1.49
N THR A 366 6.12 4.97 1.72
CA THR A 366 7.03 4.14 0.94
C THR A 366 6.36 3.09 0.07
N LEU A 367 5.02 3.08 0.02
CA LEU A 367 4.26 2.20 -0.86
C LEU A 367 4.62 2.39 -2.35
N PRO A 368 4.53 1.32 -3.17
CA PRO A 368 4.65 1.44 -4.62
C PRO A 368 3.53 2.27 -5.25
N GLU A 369 3.77 2.80 -6.45
CA GLU A 369 2.73 3.32 -7.35
C GLU A 369 1.92 2.14 -7.91
N THR A 370 2.62 1.12 -8.42
CA THR A 370 2.00 -0.10 -8.94
C THR A 370 2.73 -1.36 -8.49
N ILE A 371 1.97 -2.45 -8.37
CA ILE A 371 2.50 -3.82 -8.27
C ILE A 371 2.28 -4.47 -9.62
N GLN A 372 3.36 -4.99 -10.19
CA GLN A 372 3.40 -5.60 -11.51
C GLN A 372 3.99 -6.99 -11.44
N VAL A 373 3.76 -7.79 -12.47
CA VAL A 373 4.36 -9.12 -12.62
C VAL A 373 4.93 -9.34 -14.01
N ALA A 374 6.00 -10.11 -14.13
CA ALA A 374 6.43 -10.73 -15.38
C ALA A 374 6.55 -12.23 -15.16
N LYS A 375 6.13 -13.03 -16.15
CA LYS A 375 6.13 -14.49 -16.04
C LYS A 375 6.79 -15.11 -17.26
N LEU A 376 7.78 -15.96 -17.03
CA LEU A 376 8.52 -16.64 -18.10
C LEU A 376 8.49 -18.14 -17.85
N GLN A 377 7.96 -18.90 -18.82
CA GLN A 377 8.01 -20.36 -18.85
C GLN A 377 9.38 -20.77 -19.38
N LEU A 378 10.15 -21.51 -18.58
CA LEU A 378 11.54 -21.87 -18.86
C LEU A 378 11.73 -23.37 -18.63
N LYS A 379 12.60 -24.01 -19.42
CA LYS A 379 13.05 -25.37 -19.11
C LYS A 379 13.74 -25.38 -17.73
N ALA A 380 13.69 -26.52 -17.07
CA ALA A 380 14.43 -26.71 -15.84
C ALA A 380 15.93 -26.52 -16.08
N GLY A 381 16.60 -25.79 -15.19
CA GLY A 381 17.99 -25.41 -15.36
C GLY A 381 18.41 -24.22 -14.52
N LYS A 382 19.68 -23.85 -14.61
CA LYS A 382 20.24 -22.65 -13.99
C LYS A 382 20.33 -21.54 -15.01
N TYR A 383 19.97 -20.34 -14.59
CA TYR A 383 19.92 -19.16 -15.44
C TYR A 383 20.47 -17.94 -14.72
N LYS A 384 21.03 -17.04 -15.50
CA LYS A 384 21.32 -15.68 -15.05
C LYS A 384 20.19 -14.76 -15.51
N VAL A 385 19.60 -14.03 -14.57
CA VAL A 385 18.48 -13.13 -14.82
C VAL A 385 18.95 -11.69 -14.67
N HIS A 386 18.67 -10.89 -15.69
CA HIS A 386 18.88 -9.45 -15.70
C HIS A 386 17.52 -8.75 -15.66
N ILE A 387 17.34 -7.83 -14.72
CA ILE A 387 16.10 -7.04 -14.62
C ILE A 387 16.48 -5.59 -14.84
N ARG A 388 16.01 -5.04 -15.95
CA ARG A 388 16.29 -3.67 -16.37
C ARG A 388 15.03 -2.84 -16.26
N VAL A 389 15.12 -1.70 -15.60
CA VAL A 389 13.95 -0.83 -15.46
C VAL A 389 13.85 0.12 -16.66
N LEU A 390 12.62 0.29 -17.15
CA LEU A 390 12.29 1.06 -18.33
C LEU A 390 11.49 2.32 -17.96
N PHE A 391 11.78 3.42 -18.66
CA PHE A 391 10.91 4.59 -18.72
C PHE A 391 9.69 4.35 -19.62
N GLU A 392 8.76 5.31 -19.62
CA GLU A 392 7.62 5.31 -20.57
C GLU A 392 8.07 5.22 -22.03
N SER A 393 9.20 5.82 -22.38
CA SER A 393 9.78 5.76 -23.72
C SER A 393 10.30 4.38 -24.13
N GLY A 394 10.37 3.42 -23.19
CA GLY A 394 11.02 2.12 -23.37
C GLY A 394 12.55 2.16 -23.23
N GLN A 395 13.14 3.32 -22.95
CA GLN A 395 14.58 3.44 -22.67
C GLN A 395 14.91 2.97 -21.24
N TYR A 396 16.14 2.50 -21.05
CA TYR A 396 16.64 2.10 -19.72
C TYR A 396 16.75 3.29 -18.78
N SER A 397 16.27 3.12 -17.54
CA SER A 397 16.38 4.14 -16.50
C SER A 397 17.75 4.19 -15.82
N GLY A 398 18.56 3.15 -16.01
CA GLY A 398 19.81 2.94 -15.29
C GLY A 398 19.61 2.44 -13.86
N GLU A 399 18.38 2.20 -13.43
CA GLU A 399 18.05 1.50 -12.18
C GLU A 399 17.89 0.00 -12.50
N ASP A 400 18.96 -0.77 -12.39
CA ASP A 400 18.96 -2.19 -12.70
C ASP A 400 19.12 -3.03 -11.43
N MET A 401 18.42 -4.17 -11.37
CA MET A 401 18.73 -5.15 -10.34
C MET A 401 20.07 -5.81 -10.69
N PRO A 402 20.99 -5.98 -9.72
CA PRO A 402 22.19 -6.78 -9.94
C PRO A 402 21.81 -8.17 -10.49
N PRO A 403 22.55 -8.69 -11.48
CA PRO A 403 22.23 -10.00 -12.07
C PRO A 403 22.15 -11.07 -10.99
N ILE A 404 21.10 -11.89 -11.05
CA ILE A 404 20.84 -12.94 -10.07
C ILE A 404 20.83 -14.31 -10.75
N GLU A 405 21.46 -15.28 -10.09
CA GLU A 405 21.37 -16.68 -10.48
C GLU A 405 20.09 -17.29 -9.93
N VAL A 406 19.34 -17.96 -10.79
CA VAL A 406 18.12 -18.65 -10.42
C VAL A 406 18.15 -20.08 -10.93
N GLU A 407 17.65 -20.99 -10.09
CA GLU A 407 17.37 -22.36 -10.49
C GLU A 407 15.87 -22.48 -10.78
N ILE A 408 15.54 -22.90 -11.99
CA ILE A 408 14.18 -23.23 -12.40
C ILE A 408 14.00 -24.74 -12.24
N LYS A 409 12.97 -25.11 -11.47
CA LYS A 409 12.63 -26.51 -11.22
C LYS A 409 11.42 -26.93 -12.07
N PRO A 410 11.37 -28.18 -12.53
CA PRO A 410 10.24 -28.67 -13.31
C PRO A 410 8.92 -28.55 -12.52
N ARG A 411 7.88 -28.01 -13.17
CA ARG A 411 6.53 -27.85 -12.62
C ARG A 411 6.47 -27.09 -11.30
N ASP A 412 7.38 -26.12 -11.14
CA ASP A 412 7.47 -25.26 -9.96
C ASP A 412 7.56 -23.79 -10.36
N LYS A 413 7.29 -22.90 -9.40
CA LYS A 413 7.42 -21.44 -9.57
C LYS A 413 8.58 -20.88 -8.77
N THR A 414 9.50 -20.22 -9.45
CA THR A 414 10.59 -19.46 -8.83
C THR A 414 10.20 -17.98 -8.78
N PHE A 415 10.09 -17.42 -7.58
CA PHE A 415 9.69 -16.03 -7.39
C PHE A 415 10.90 -15.12 -7.18
N LEU A 416 10.86 -13.94 -7.78
CA LEU A 416 11.76 -12.81 -7.51
C LEU A 416 10.93 -11.58 -7.12
N ASN A 417 11.52 -10.66 -6.37
CA ASN A 417 10.93 -9.36 -6.04
C ASN A 417 11.95 -8.25 -6.32
N TRP A 418 11.49 -7.18 -6.96
CA TRP A 418 12.30 -5.99 -7.18
C TRP A 418 11.50 -4.72 -6.90
N ARG A 419 12.14 -3.74 -6.26
CA ARG A 419 11.59 -2.42 -5.97
C ARG A 419 12.40 -1.38 -6.73
N SER A 420 11.74 -0.50 -7.47
CA SER A 420 12.38 0.67 -8.09
C SER A 420 11.70 1.98 -7.71
N PHE A 421 12.44 3.08 -7.81
CA PHE A 421 11.99 4.40 -7.34
C PHE A 421 12.07 5.53 -8.36
N ARG A 422 12.96 5.43 -9.36
CA ARG A 422 13.24 6.55 -10.27
C ARG A 422 12.13 6.81 -11.28
#